data_AF-A0A392PSS1-F1
#
_entry.id   AF-A0A392PSS1-F1
#
_cell.length_a   1.000
_cell.length_b   1.000
_cell.length_c   1.000
_cell.angle_alpha   90.00
_cell.angle_beta   90.00
_cell.angle_gamma   90.00
#
_symmetry.space_group_name_H-M   'P 1'
#
loop_
_entity.id
_entity.type
_entity.pdbx_description
1 polymer ?
#
loop_
_entity_poly.entity_id
_entity_poly.type
_entity_poly.pdbx_seq_one_letter_code
_entity_poly.pdbx_strand_id
1 'polypeptide(L)'
;MKIVSSSDPDILMGWDIQGSSLGFLAERASHLGLGLLNDLSRTPSNSWINSQDTKTSEKSILEPDISGTPSLDCCAQESSIIEDEWGRTHASGVHVGGRIVLNLWRLIRGEVKLNLYSVEAVAEAVLRRKVPSLNHKVLTKWFSSGPGKARYQCIKYVMDRAKLNLEILNQLDM
;
A
#
# COMPACT_ATOMS: atom_id res chain seq x y z
N MET A 1 8.96 0.00 9.49
CA MET A 1 8.33 1.18 10.12
C MET A 1 9.30 2.32 10.36
N LYS A 2 10.38 2.11 11.14
CA LYS A 2 11.26 3.20 11.62
C LYS A 2 11.69 4.24 10.58
N ILE A 3 12.01 3.85 9.34
CA ILE A 3 12.44 4.79 8.28
C ILE A 3 11.35 5.81 7.94
N VAL A 4 10.10 5.37 7.78
CA VAL A 4 8.99 6.29 7.44
C VAL A 4 8.69 7.19 8.63
N SER A 5 8.68 6.65 9.84
CA SER A 5 8.46 7.43 11.06
C SER A 5 9.57 8.45 11.33
N SER A 6 10.84 8.13 11.01
CA SER A 6 11.97 9.05 11.22
C SER A 6 12.03 10.16 10.18
N SER A 7 11.67 9.87 8.93
CA SER A 7 11.63 10.88 7.87
C SER A 7 10.34 11.72 7.89
N ASP A 8 9.28 11.18 8.49
CA ASP A 8 7.92 11.71 8.56
C ASP A 8 7.39 12.43 7.30
N PRO A 9 7.30 11.72 6.15
CA PRO A 9 6.81 12.32 4.92
C PRO A 9 5.30 12.61 4.98
N ASP A 10 4.89 13.79 4.52
CA ASP A 10 3.46 14.12 4.38
C ASP A 10 2.77 13.30 3.29
N ILE A 11 3.49 13.01 2.21
CA ILE A 11 2.98 12.33 1.02
C ILE A 11 3.70 10.98 0.84
N LEU A 12 2.92 9.92 0.69
CA LEU A 12 3.35 8.61 0.25
C LEU A 12 2.86 8.39 -1.17
N MET A 13 3.76 7.99 -2.07
CA MET A 13 3.38 7.85 -3.47
C MET A 13 4.16 6.77 -4.20
N GLY A 14 3.57 6.28 -5.28
CA GLY A 14 4.18 5.30 -6.16
C GLY A 14 3.46 5.23 -7.50
N TRP A 15 4.13 4.63 -8.51
CA TRP A 15 3.54 4.52 -9.85
C TRP A 15 2.16 3.87 -9.80
N ASP A 16 2.11 2.66 -9.25
CA ASP A 16 0.90 1.90 -8.93
C ASP A 16 0.94 1.54 -7.43
N ILE A 17 0.33 2.40 -6.61
CA ILE A 17 0.38 2.28 -5.15
C ILE A 17 -0.44 1.08 -4.64
N GLN A 18 -1.52 0.72 -5.36
CA GLN A 18 -2.49 -0.28 -4.95
C GLN A 18 -2.00 -1.69 -5.27
N GLY A 19 -1.63 -1.97 -6.52
CA GLY A 19 -1.35 -3.34 -6.97
C GLY A 19 0.11 -3.77 -6.79
N SER A 20 1.05 -2.85 -6.99
CA SER A 20 2.48 -3.20 -7.13
C SER A 20 3.38 -2.66 -6.01
N SER A 21 2.85 -1.84 -5.10
CA SER A 21 3.63 -1.12 -4.09
C SER A 21 3.05 -1.25 -2.69
N LEU A 22 2.60 -0.16 -2.05
CA LEU A 22 2.15 -0.17 -0.66
C LEU A 22 0.97 -1.10 -0.41
N GLY A 23 0.02 -1.19 -1.34
CA GLY A 23 -1.12 -2.12 -1.22
C GLY A 23 -0.68 -3.58 -1.22
N PHE A 24 0.26 -3.96 -2.09
CA PHE A 24 0.88 -5.29 -2.05
C PHE A 24 1.58 -5.57 -0.72
N LEU A 25 2.33 -4.59 -0.20
CA LEU A 25 2.99 -4.74 1.11
C LEU A 25 1.98 -4.87 2.25
N ALA A 26 0.89 -4.10 2.22
CA ALA A 26 -0.16 -4.14 3.23
C ALA A 26 -0.87 -5.50 3.23
N GLU A 27 -1.22 -6.02 2.06
CA GLU A 27 -1.83 -7.34 1.91
C GLU A 27 -0.88 -8.45 2.42
N ARG A 28 0.40 -8.38 2.07
CA ARG A 28 1.41 -9.34 2.55
C ARG A 28 1.63 -9.25 4.05
N ALA A 29 1.64 -8.04 4.62
CA ALA A 29 1.76 -7.83 6.06
C ALA A 29 0.53 -8.36 6.81
N SER A 30 -0.68 -8.17 6.27
CA SER A 30 -1.91 -8.73 6.82
C SER A 30 -1.86 -10.26 6.89
N HIS A 31 -1.36 -10.92 5.85
CA HIS A 31 -1.14 -12.37 5.86
C HIS A 31 -0.11 -12.84 6.92
N LEU A 32 0.76 -11.94 7.38
CA LEU A 32 1.73 -12.19 8.46
C LEU A 32 1.22 -11.71 9.83
N GLY A 33 -0.02 -11.23 9.93
CA GLY A 33 -0.59 -10.71 11.16
C GLY A 33 -0.07 -9.32 11.58
N LEU A 34 0.47 -8.55 10.63
CA LEU A 34 1.04 -7.22 10.87
C LEU A 34 0.11 -6.12 10.31
N GLY A 35 -0.28 -5.18 11.17
CA GLY A 35 -1.10 -4.01 10.82
C GLY A 35 -0.30 -2.90 10.12
N LEU A 36 0.31 -3.18 8.96
CA LEU A 36 1.26 -2.27 8.30
C LEU A 36 0.74 -0.83 8.15
N LEU A 37 -0.49 -0.66 7.67
CA LEU A 37 -1.06 0.67 7.41
C LEU A 37 -1.32 1.45 8.71
N ASN A 38 -1.68 0.76 9.79
CA ASN A 38 -1.86 1.36 11.10
C ASN A 38 -0.52 1.85 11.67
N ASP A 39 0.51 1.02 11.56
CA ASP A 39 1.87 1.35 12.03
C ASP A 39 2.53 2.48 11.20
N LEU A 40 2.16 2.64 9.93
CA LEU A 40 2.61 3.73 9.07
C LEU A 40 1.84 5.04 9.33
N SER A 41 0.69 4.97 9.97
CA SER A 41 -0.15 6.13 10.25
C SER A 41 0.50 7.08 11.27
N ARG A 42 0.12 8.36 11.24
CA ARG A 42 0.45 9.33 12.29
C ARG A 42 -0.46 9.20 13.51
N THR A 43 -1.58 8.50 13.37
CA THR A 43 -2.59 8.29 14.40
C THR A 43 -2.84 6.79 14.57
N PRO A 44 -1.88 6.05 15.16
CA PRO A 44 -2.03 4.62 15.33
C PRO A 44 -3.22 4.33 16.25
N SER A 45 -4.18 3.55 15.78
CA SER A 45 -5.25 3.05 16.63
C SER A 45 -4.70 1.90 17.47
N ASN A 46 -4.83 2.00 18.79
CA ASN A 46 -4.56 0.87 19.68
C ASN A 46 -5.72 -0.12 19.57
N SER A 47 -5.78 -0.89 18.48
CA SER A 47 -6.52 -2.15 18.50
C SER A 47 -5.69 -3.12 19.35
N TRP A 48 -5.86 -3.05 20.67
CA TRP A 48 -5.23 -3.96 21.60
C TRP A 48 -5.61 -5.39 21.20
N ILE A 49 -4.65 -6.13 20.65
CA ILE A 49 -4.76 -7.57 20.40
C ILE A 49 -4.71 -8.23 21.78
N ASN A 50 -5.86 -8.33 22.46
CA ASN A 50 -6.01 -9.24 23.60
C ASN A 50 -6.21 -10.65 23.05
N SER A 51 -5.12 -11.26 22.63
CA SER A 51 -5.00 -12.71 22.54
C SER A 51 -4.27 -13.19 23.80
N GLN A 52 -4.98 -13.23 24.93
CA GLN A 52 -4.59 -14.06 26.07
C GLN A 52 -5.76 -14.96 26.45
N ASP A 53 -5.42 -16.23 26.59
CA ASP A 53 -6.28 -17.38 26.83
C ASP A 53 -7.16 -17.26 28.07
N THR A 54 -8.36 -17.85 28.02
CA THR A 54 -8.86 -18.63 29.16
C THR A 54 -9.79 -19.74 28.69
N LYS A 55 -9.36 -20.98 28.91
CA LYS A 55 -10.19 -22.20 28.82
C LYS A 55 -11.16 -22.27 30.01
N THR A 56 -12.26 -22.99 29.80
CA THR A 56 -13.08 -23.74 30.79
C THR A 56 -14.30 -23.02 31.38
N SER A 57 -15.52 -23.37 30.95
CA SER A 57 -16.41 -24.33 31.66
C SER A 57 -17.86 -24.27 31.11
N GLU A 58 -18.58 -25.34 31.38
CA GLU A 58 -19.87 -25.80 30.86
C GLU A 58 -21.14 -24.99 31.23
N LYS A 59 -22.19 -25.24 30.43
CA LYS A 59 -23.64 -25.39 30.76
C LYS A 59 -24.55 -24.15 30.96
N SER A 60 -25.58 -24.12 30.11
CA SER A 60 -27.04 -24.20 30.44
C SER A 60 -27.97 -23.05 30.01
N ILE A 61 -28.96 -23.44 29.20
CA ILE A 61 -30.38 -23.05 29.12
C ILE A 61 -30.80 -21.76 28.37
N LEU A 62 -31.93 -21.93 27.68
CA LEU A 62 -32.65 -21.14 26.68
C LEU A 62 -33.66 -20.14 27.28
N GLU A 63 -33.74 -18.95 26.65
CA GLU A 63 -34.92 -18.07 26.39
C GLU A 63 -35.56 -17.26 27.56
N PRO A 64 -36.43 -16.25 27.30
CA PRO A 64 -36.13 -14.87 26.88
C PRO A 64 -36.88 -13.82 27.74
N ASP A 65 -36.60 -12.51 27.59
CA ASP A 65 -37.60 -11.39 27.61
C ASP A 65 -37.06 -9.99 28.05
N ILE A 66 -37.15 -9.06 27.10
CA ILE A 66 -37.66 -7.65 27.16
C ILE A 66 -37.14 -6.70 28.27
N SER A 67 -36.27 -5.74 27.89
CA SER A 67 -36.56 -4.27 27.87
C SER A 67 -35.29 -3.39 27.76
N GLY A 68 -35.27 -2.49 26.75
CA GLY A 68 -34.65 -1.16 26.82
C GLY A 68 -33.11 -1.00 26.72
N THR A 69 -32.70 -0.04 25.87
CA THR A 69 -31.39 0.67 25.79
C THR A 69 -30.19 -0.04 25.09
N PRO A 70 -29.30 0.74 24.42
CA PRO A 70 -28.73 0.40 23.13
C PRO A 70 -27.33 -0.20 23.28
N SER A 71 -27.15 -1.45 22.88
CA SER A 71 -25.84 -2.02 22.61
C SER A 71 -26.04 -3.42 22.07
N LEU A 72 -25.61 -3.69 20.85
CA LEU A 72 -24.59 -4.70 20.53
C LEU A 72 -24.53 -4.94 19.00
N ASP A 73 -24.33 -3.89 18.21
CA ASP A 73 -23.77 -4.09 16.87
C ASP A 73 -22.24 -4.04 17.00
N CYS A 74 -21.59 -5.17 17.21
CA CYS A 74 -20.14 -5.26 16.99
C CYS A 74 -19.64 -6.70 16.85
N CYS A 75 -20.12 -7.43 15.84
CA CYS A 75 -19.44 -8.63 15.38
C CYS A 75 -19.26 -8.59 13.85
N ALA A 76 -18.64 -7.52 13.37
CA ALA A 76 -17.91 -7.56 12.11
C ALA A 76 -16.43 -7.68 12.48
N GLN A 77 -15.79 -8.77 12.06
CA GLN A 77 -14.35 -8.80 11.91
C GLN A 77 -14.00 -7.74 10.85
N GLU A 78 -13.79 -6.51 11.29
CA GLU A 78 -13.45 -5.43 10.39
C GLU A 78 -11.96 -5.55 10.09
N SER A 79 -11.66 -6.23 8.98
CA SER A 79 -10.41 -6.06 8.28
C SER A 79 -10.12 -4.57 8.21
N SER A 80 -8.99 -4.12 8.73
CA SER A 80 -8.49 -2.73 8.60
C SER A 80 -8.25 -2.28 7.14
N ILE A 81 -8.72 -3.07 6.18
CA ILE A 81 -9.04 -2.67 4.82
C ILE A 81 -10.51 -2.23 4.87
N ILE A 82 -10.73 -0.94 5.14
CA ILE A 82 -12.04 -0.32 4.84
C ILE A 82 -12.37 -0.72 3.39
N GLU A 83 -13.50 -1.39 3.18
CA GLU A 83 -13.96 -1.73 1.83
C GLU A 83 -14.46 -0.48 1.12
N ASP A 84 -13.55 0.46 0.85
CA ASP A 84 -13.81 1.65 0.07
C ASP A 84 -13.72 1.30 -1.41
N GLU A 85 -14.84 0.80 -1.95
CA GLU A 85 -14.99 0.49 -3.37
C GLU A 85 -14.78 1.72 -4.26
N TRP A 86 -15.20 2.90 -3.79
CA TRP A 86 -14.99 4.17 -4.50
C TRP A 86 -13.51 4.55 -4.50
N GLY A 87 -12.83 4.45 -3.36
CA GLY A 87 -11.39 4.71 -3.24
C GLY A 87 -10.54 3.79 -4.13
N ARG A 88 -10.91 2.51 -4.27
CA ARG A 88 -10.23 1.57 -5.18
C ARG A 88 -10.41 1.92 -6.66
N THR A 89 -11.59 2.41 -7.03
CA THR A 89 -11.95 2.68 -8.43
C THR A 89 -11.54 4.08 -8.89
N HIS A 90 -11.56 5.09 -8.01
CA HIS A 90 -11.33 6.49 -8.36
C HIS A 90 -10.06 7.09 -7.75
N ALA A 91 -9.56 6.59 -6.61
CA ALA A 91 -8.41 7.13 -5.89
C ALA A 91 -7.25 6.12 -5.76
N SER A 92 -6.47 6.20 -4.67
CA SER A 92 -5.35 5.29 -4.39
C SER A 92 -5.79 3.91 -3.91
N GLY A 93 -7.01 3.76 -3.40
CA GLY A 93 -7.54 2.54 -2.77
C GLY A 93 -6.82 2.12 -1.48
N VAL A 94 -5.81 2.88 -1.05
CA VAL A 94 -4.98 2.61 0.12
C VAL A 94 -4.92 3.89 0.95
N HIS A 95 -5.30 3.77 2.22
CA HIS A 95 -5.39 4.89 3.15
C HIS A 95 -4.41 4.69 4.30
N VAL A 96 -3.73 5.77 4.68
CA VAL A 96 -2.82 5.82 5.84
C VAL A 96 -3.20 7.04 6.67
N GLY A 97 -3.64 6.84 7.91
CA GLY A 97 -4.11 7.92 8.78
C GLY A 97 -3.07 9.04 8.94
N GLY A 98 -3.45 10.27 8.65
CA GLY A 98 -2.59 11.46 8.76
C GLY A 98 -1.53 11.62 7.66
N ARG A 99 -1.56 10.82 6.58
CA ARG A 99 -0.68 10.97 5.41
C ARG A 99 -1.51 10.97 4.12
N ILE A 100 -1.03 11.68 3.11
CA ILE A 100 -1.65 11.72 1.79
C ILE A 100 -1.05 10.58 0.95
N VAL A 101 -1.90 9.73 0.35
CA VAL A 101 -1.45 8.62 -0.50
C VAL A 101 -1.80 8.89 -1.96
N LEU A 102 -0.78 8.98 -2.83
CA LEU A 102 -0.96 9.29 -4.24
C LEU A 102 -0.62 8.11 -5.14
N ASN A 103 -1.52 7.85 -6.10
CA ASN A 103 -1.30 6.89 -7.18
C ASN A 103 -0.93 7.63 -8.46
N LEU A 104 0.34 7.57 -8.87
CA LEU A 104 0.88 8.46 -9.89
C LEU A 104 0.28 8.24 -11.28
N TRP A 105 0.06 6.99 -11.71
CA TRP A 105 -0.48 6.76 -13.05
C TRP A 105 -1.88 7.37 -13.21
N ARG A 106 -2.65 7.46 -12.12
CA ARG A 106 -3.97 8.12 -12.10
C ARG A 106 -3.83 9.63 -12.18
N LEU A 107 -2.90 10.20 -11.42
CA LEU A 107 -2.61 11.63 -11.44
C LEU A 107 -2.18 12.07 -12.85
N ILE A 108 -1.25 11.33 -13.46
CA ILE A 108 -0.74 11.60 -14.80
C ILE A 108 -1.83 11.46 -15.87
N ARG A 109 -2.81 10.57 -15.69
CA ARG A 109 -3.97 10.46 -16.60
C ARG A 109 -4.82 11.73 -16.61
N GLY A 110 -4.85 12.48 -15.52
CA GLY A 110 -5.48 13.80 -15.45
C GLY A 110 -4.72 14.85 -16.27
N GLU A 111 -3.40 14.82 -16.22
CA GLU A 111 -2.53 15.82 -16.84
C GLU A 111 -2.24 15.58 -18.34
N VAL A 112 -1.94 14.33 -18.72
CA VAL A 112 -1.45 13.98 -20.05
C VAL A 112 -2.31 12.88 -20.67
N LYS A 113 -2.89 13.16 -21.84
CA LYS A 113 -3.70 12.17 -22.58
C LYS A 113 -2.81 11.23 -23.39
N LEU A 114 -2.60 10.02 -22.89
CA LEU A 114 -1.87 8.95 -23.57
C LEU A 114 -2.74 7.71 -23.79
N ASN A 115 -2.36 6.90 -24.78
CA ASN A 115 -3.00 5.60 -25.04
C ASN A 115 -2.59 4.53 -24.00
N LEU A 116 -1.36 4.62 -23.48
CA LEU A 116 -0.79 3.69 -22.51
C LEU A 116 -0.11 4.46 -21.38
N TYR A 117 -0.44 4.10 -20.14
CA TYR A 117 0.10 4.71 -18.92
C TYR A 117 1.08 3.79 -18.20
N SER A 118 1.92 3.07 -18.95
CA SER A 118 3.08 2.43 -18.34
C SER A 118 4.12 3.50 -18.01
N VAL A 119 4.93 3.26 -16.96
CA VAL A 119 6.01 4.19 -16.56
C VAL A 119 6.91 4.54 -17.74
N GLU A 120 7.22 3.56 -18.59
CA GLU A 120 8.11 3.71 -19.74
C GLU A 120 7.49 4.59 -20.83
N ALA A 121 6.21 4.35 -21.14
CA ALA A 121 5.47 5.15 -22.13
C ALA A 121 5.34 6.61 -21.67
N VAL A 122 5.05 6.83 -20.39
CA VAL A 122 4.96 8.18 -19.83
C VAL A 122 6.34 8.84 -19.77
N ALA A 123 7.38 8.13 -19.36
CA ALA A 123 8.74 8.67 -19.33
C ALA A 123 9.21 9.10 -20.73
N GLU A 124 8.83 8.36 -21.77
CA GLU A 124 9.09 8.76 -23.15
C GLU A 124 8.30 10.01 -23.54
N ALA A 125 7.01 10.07 -23.21
CA ALA A 125 6.15 11.19 -23.58
C ALA A 125 6.55 12.50 -22.86
N VAL A 126 6.85 12.43 -21.56
CA VAL A 126 7.09 13.59 -20.69
C VAL A 126 8.57 13.98 -20.67
N LEU A 127 9.47 13.03 -20.38
CA LEU A 127 10.90 13.31 -20.23
C LEU A 127 11.70 13.16 -21.53
N ARG A 128 11.07 12.72 -22.63
CA ARG A 128 11.73 12.38 -23.91
C ARG A 128 12.87 11.36 -23.74
N ARG A 129 12.77 10.49 -22.72
CA ARG A 129 13.78 9.48 -22.37
C ARG A 129 13.23 8.07 -22.56
N LYS A 130 13.96 7.23 -23.29
CA LYS A 130 13.67 5.79 -23.38
C LYS A 130 14.13 5.09 -22.10
N VAL A 131 13.22 4.38 -21.44
CA VAL A 131 13.49 3.63 -20.21
C VAL A 131 13.32 2.13 -20.49
N PRO A 132 14.26 1.26 -20.09
CA PRO A 132 14.12 -0.17 -20.31
C PRO A 132 13.05 -0.77 -19.40
N SER A 133 12.15 -1.57 -19.96
CA SER A 133 11.22 -2.43 -19.19
C SER A 133 11.83 -3.82 -19.02
N LEU A 134 12.26 -4.17 -17.81
CA LEU A 134 12.75 -5.52 -17.52
C LEU A 134 11.63 -6.43 -17.00
N ASN A 135 11.60 -7.67 -17.48
CA ASN A 135 10.64 -8.66 -16.98
C ASN A 135 10.99 -9.08 -15.54
N HIS A 136 9.98 -9.17 -14.68
CA HIS A 136 10.11 -9.59 -13.29
C HIS A 136 10.88 -10.91 -13.10
N LYS A 137 10.75 -11.87 -14.04
CA LYS A 137 11.52 -13.12 -13.99
C LYS A 137 13.03 -12.89 -14.00
N VAL A 138 13.49 -11.92 -14.79
CA VAL A 138 14.91 -11.56 -14.90
C VAL A 138 15.37 -10.87 -13.61
N LEU A 139 14.56 -9.96 -13.06
CA LEU A 139 14.85 -9.28 -11.80
C LEU A 139 14.99 -10.27 -10.63
N THR A 140 14.08 -11.25 -10.53
CA THR A 140 14.16 -12.31 -9.52
C THR A 140 15.44 -13.13 -9.68
N LYS A 141 15.79 -13.52 -10.92
CA LYS A 141 17.04 -14.24 -11.18
C LYS A 141 18.25 -13.42 -10.74
N TRP A 142 18.30 -12.13 -11.07
CA TRP A 142 19.39 -11.23 -10.69
C TRP A 142 19.51 -11.06 -9.17
N PHE A 143 18.39 -10.89 -8.47
CA PHE A 143 18.37 -10.76 -7.01
C PHE A 143 18.82 -12.05 -6.31
N SER A 144 18.37 -13.21 -6.80
CA SER A 144 18.70 -14.54 -6.28
C SER A 144 20.12 -15.01 -6.62
N SER A 145 20.81 -14.38 -7.58
CA SER A 145 22.17 -14.76 -8.01
C SER A 145 23.27 -14.50 -6.97
N GLY A 146 22.93 -14.14 -5.73
CA GLY A 146 23.86 -13.96 -4.62
C GLY A 146 24.44 -12.54 -4.45
N PRO A 147 25.36 -12.33 -3.48
CA PRO A 147 26.04 -11.06 -3.27
C PRO A 147 27.03 -10.82 -4.42
N GLY A 148 26.58 -10.12 -5.45
CA GLY A 148 27.39 -9.80 -6.62
C GLY A 148 26.76 -8.73 -7.49
N LYS A 149 27.40 -8.47 -8.64
CA LYS A 149 27.00 -7.42 -9.59
C LYS A 149 25.53 -7.53 -10.02
N ALA A 150 25.00 -8.75 -10.16
CA ALA A 150 23.63 -9.01 -10.56
C ALA A 150 22.60 -8.46 -9.54
N ARG A 151 22.80 -8.71 -8.24
CA ARG A 151 21.91 -8.17 -7.19
C ARG A 151 21.93 -6.65 -7.15
N TYR A 152 23.11 -6.05 -7.28
CA TYR A 152 23.25 -4.59 -7.37
C TYR A 152 22.50 -4.02 -8.58
N GLN A 153 22.56 -4.66 -9.75
CA GLN A 153 21.80 -4.23 -10.93
C GLN A 153 20.29 -4.25 -10.70
N CYS A 154 19.77 -5.27 -10.02
CA CYS A 154 18.35 -5.33 -9.65
C CYS A 154 17.97 -4.17 -8.73
N ILE A 155 18.76 -3.92 -7.68
CA ILE A 155 18.50 -2.82 -6.73
C ILE A 155 18.60 -1.46 -7.44
N LYS A 156 19.62 -1.27 -8.28
CA LYS A 156 19.80 -0.07 -9.07
C LYS A 156 18.61 0.17 -9.99
N TYR A 157 18.12 -0.85 -10.68
CA TYR A 157 16.94 -0.75 -11.54
C TYR A 157 15.70 -0.28 -10.76
N VAL A 158 15.42 -0.88 -9.59
CA VAL A 158 14.27 -0.48 -8.76
C VAL A 158 14.44 0.94 -8.21
N MET A 159 15.64 1.31 -7.81
CA MET A 159 15.93 2.67 -7.34
C MET A 159 15.79 3.71 -8.46
N ASP A 160 16.31 3.43 -9.65
CA ASP A 160 16.20 4.32 -10.81
C ASP A 160 14.71 4.48 -11.23
N ARG A 161 13.89 3.44 -11.07
CA ARG A 161 12.42 3.50 -11.24
C ARG A 161 11.74 4.41 -10.21
N ALA A 162 12.15 4.35 -8.95
CA ALA A 162 11.62 5.24 -7.91
C ALA A 162 11.99 6.70 -8.17
N LYS A 163 13.22 6.97 -8.63
CA LYS A 163 13.65 8.33 -9.02
C LYS A 163 12.90 8.86 -10.23
N LEU A 164 12.66 8.00 -11.22
CA LEU A 164 11.90 8.36 -12.42
C LEU A 164 10.49 8.88 -12.09
N ASN A 165 9.84 8.35 -11.06
CA ASN A 165 8.55 8.88 -10.59
C ASN A 165 8.65 10.35 -10.17
N LEU A 166 9.70 10.70 -9.40
CA LEU A 166 9.95 12.08 -8.97
C LEU A 166 10.31 12.98 -10.16
N GLU A 167 11.14 12.49 -11.08
CA GLU A 167 11.52 13.24 -12.29
C GLU A 167 10.30 13.58 -13.16
N ILE A 168 9.36 12.63 -13.33
CA ILE A 168 8.13 12.86 -14.08
C ILE A 168 7.28 13.95 -13.42
N LEU A 169 7.07 13.87 -12.09
CA LEU A 169 6.28 14.86 -11.36
C LEU A 169 6.89 16.25 -11.46
N ASN A 170 8.21 16.36 -11.22
CA ASN A 170 8.92 17.63 -11.31
C ASN A 170 8.88 18.24 -12.72
N GLN A 171 8.85 17.42 -13.78
CA GLN A 171 8.72 17.92 -15.15
C GLN A 171 7.31 18.45 -15.46
N LEU A 172 6.28 17.93 -14.77
CA LEU A 172 4.89 18.34 -14.92
C LEU A 172 4.48 19.44 -13.93
N ASP A 173 5.42 19.90 -13.08
CA ASP A 173 5.20 20.91 -12.04
C ASP A 173 4.05 20.55 -11.07
N MET A 174 4.04 19.28 -10.65
CA MET A 174 3.14 18.71 -9.63
C MET A 174 3.89 18.40 -8.34
#